data_AF-A0A8H6GWC7-F1
#
_entry.id   AF-A0A8H6GWC7-F1
#
_cell.length_a   1.000
_cell.length_b   1.000
_cell.length_c   1.000
_cell.angle_alpha   90.00
_cell.angle_beta   90.00
_cell.angle_gamma   90.00
#
_symmetry.space_group_name_H-M   'P 1'
#
loop_
_entity.id
_entity.type
_entity.pdbx_description
1 polymer ?
#
loop_
_entity_poly.entity_id
_entity_poly.type
_entity_poly.pdbx_seq_one_letter_code
_entity_poly.pdbx_strand_id
1 'polypeptide(L)'
;MRPGFRCLRRQWFAKVHGDYQALDGGWAGIAMEDLTGGVATLIATNSILDKERLWRELLSCGIIGGEFLFTLSSGAGFKHRNGIVLSHTYSILEAIELKKEHGGMTRLVKIRNPWGQRSDTGYGEWCGAWADGSKEWNTYTINALHHEFGDNGIFWMTYEDAMENFDYMYRTRLLRHGWTMAQKWMSTLVPWLPGFLKKKFIIDLKDKSTVIIVLSQLDDRYFPGLQGEYDFTLHFLLRPIISKIDICRVSPCHLGDGRSINCELTLETGTYEVIPKIIAERNGLGPVEETVKLAASRNPQKLRQVGLQYDLGYAKEGVIDPSQQLEQPPPSDLRAKSANLRSNFSQDKSLEQWSPVCVISLRVYAEHPNFVINIM
;
A
#
# COMPACT_ATOMS: atom_id res chain seq x y z
N MET A 1 -21.34 -15.61 -13.33
CA MET A 1 -20.90 -16.10 -12.00
C MET A 1 -22.10 -16.12 -11.05
N ARG A 2 -22.33 -17.22 -10.32
CA ARG A 2 -23.51 -17.40 -9.44
C ARG A 2 -23.44 -16.48 -8.20
N PRO A 3 -24.55 -15.86 -7.75
CA PRO A 3 -24.57 -14.88 -6.66
C PRO A 3 -23.97 -15.39 -5.33
N GLY A 4 -24.15 -16.68 -5.00
CA GLY A 4 -23.64 -17.27 -3.75
C GLY A 4 -22.11 -17.25 -3.60
N PHE A 5 -21.34 -17.21 -4.70
CA PHE A 5 -19.88 -17.23 -4.65
C PHE A 5 -19.29 -15.90 -4.15
N ARG A 6 -19.95 -14.77 -4.42
CA ARG A 6 -19.50 -13.45 -3.93
C ARG A 6 -19.69 -13.32 -2.43
N CYS A 7 -20.82 -13.80 -1.91
CA CYS A 7 -21.09 -13.81 -0.48
C CYS A 7 -20.03 -14.62 0.26
N LEU A 8 -19.75 -15.85 -0.16
CA LEU A 8 -18.76 -16.74 0.47
C LEU A 8 -17.35 -16.13 0.53
N ARG A 9 -16.90 -15.47 -0.54
CA ARG A 9 -15.60 -14.78 -0.55
C ARG A 9 -15.55 -13.66 0.48
N ARG A 10 -16.62 -12.87 0.60
CA ARG A 10 -16.73 -11.82 1.63
C ARG A 10 -16.76 -12.40 3.05
N GLN A 11 -17.44 -13.53 3.26
CA GLN A 11 -17.47 -14.18 4.58
C GLN A 11 -16.09 -14.72 4.97
N TRP A 12 -15.37 -15.33 4.03
CA TRP A 12 -14.01 -15.82 4.29
C TRP A 12 -13.04 -14.68 4.54
N PHE A 13 -13.13 -13.60 3.75
CA PHE A 13 -12.34 -12.40 3.95
C PHE A 13 -12.61 -11.75 5.31
N ALA A 14 -13.89 -11.61 5.69
CA ALA A 14 -14.27 -11.10 7.02
C ALA A 14 -13.74 -11.98 8.14
N LYS A 15 -13.73 -13.30 7.95
CA LYS A 15 -13.19 -14.25 8.94
C LYS A 15 -11.68 -14.14 9.09
N VAL A 16 -10.94 -13.91 8.00
CA VAL A 16 -9.48 -13.68 8.05
C VAL A 16 -9.19 -12.38 8.79
N HIS A 17 -9.93 -11.31 8.52
CA HIS A 17 -9.79 -10.01 9.19
C HIS A 17 -10.55 -9.91 10.53
N GLY A 18 -11.08 -11.02 11.04
CA GLY A 18 -11.77 -11.12 12.33
C GLY A 18 -13.27 -10.81 12.33
N ASP A 19 -13.72 -9.80 11.60
CA ASP A 19 -15.12 -9.32 11.59
C ASP A 19 -15.47 -8.66 10.22
N TYR A 20 -16.75 -8.60 9.87
CA TYR A 20 -17.23 -7.75 8.77
C TYR A 20 -17.01 -6.27 9.03
N GLN A 21 -17.08 -5.83 10.29
CA GLN A 21 -16.82 -4.44 10.64
C GLN A 21 -15.35 -4.04 10.37
N ALA A 22 -14.41 -4.99 10.45
CA ALA A 22 -13.01 -4.76 10.11
C ALA A 22 -12.77 -4.60 8.60
N LEU A 23 -13.78 -4.88 7.77
CA LEU A 23 -13.76 -4.67 6.32
C LEU A 23 -14.37 -3.35 5.88
N ASP A 24 -14.96 -2.59 6.81
CA ASP A 24 -15.59 -1.31 6.47
C ASP A 24 -14.51 -0.25 6.25
N GLY A 25 -14.46 0.29 5.04
CA GLY A 25 -13.38 1.16 4.60
C GLY A 25 -12.09 0.41 4.21
N GLY A 26 -11.52 0.76 3.07
CA GLY A 26 -10.24 0.23 2.66
C GLY A 26 -9.82 0.61 1.27
N TRP A 27 -8.51 0.51 1.06
CA TRP A 27 -7.90 0.79 -0.22
C TRP A 27 -7.95 -0.43 -1.12
N ALA A 28 -8.25 -0.21 -2.39
CA ALA A 28 -8.37 -1.26 -3.39
C ALA A 28 -7.09 -2.10 -3.48
N GLY A 29 -5.92 -1.45 -3.39
CA GLY A 29 -4.61 -2.12 -3.40
C GLY A 29 -4.50 -3.21 -2.33
N ILE A 30 -4.82 -2.89 -1.07
CA ILE A 30 -4.77 -3.84 0.05
C ILE A 30 -5.66 -5.05 -0.22
N ALA A 31 -6.90 -4.81 -0.66
CA ALA A 31 -7.82 -5.90 -0.98
C ALA A 31 -7.30 -6.77 -2.13
N MET A 32 -6.64 -6.18 -3.14
CA MET A 32 -6.06 -6.92 -4.25
C MET A 32 -4.86 -7.75 -3.82
N GLU A 33 -3.99 -7.25 -2.94
CA GLU A 33 -2.90 -8.04 -2.34
C GLU A 33 -3.44 -9.24 -1.57
N ASP A 34 -4.42 -9.02 -0.68
CA ASP A 34 -4.95 -10.09 0.16
C ASP A 34 -5.72 -11.16 -0.66
N LEU A 35 -6.32 -10.77 -1.80
CA LEU A 35 -7.03 -11.71 -2.67
C LEU A 35 -6.13 -12.47 -3.65
N THR A 36 -4.99 -11.88 -4.05
CA THR A 36 -4.16 -12.42 -5.13
C THR A 36 -2.78 -12.89 -4.66
N GLY A 37 -2.33 -12.46 -3.49
CA GLY A 37 -0.95 -12.60 -3.04
C GLY A 37 0.06 -11.74 -3.84
N GLY A 38 -0.43 -10.89 -4.73
CA GLY A 38 0.38 -9.96 -5.52
C GLY A 38 0.87 -8.77 -4.70
N VAL A 39 1.61 -7.87 -5.36
CA VAL A 39 2.08 -6.61 -4.77
C VAL A 39 1.39 -5.44 -5.47
N ALA A 40 0.69 -4.62 -4.70
CA ALA A 40 -0.02 -3.45 -5.21
C ALA A 40 0.86 -2.20 -5.10
N THR A 41 1.21 -1.61 -6.24
CA THR A 41 1.86 -0.29 -6.31
C THR A 41 0.79 0.76 -6.53
N LEU A 42 0.74 1.75 -5.64
CA LEU A 42 -0.09 2.94 -5.83
C LEU A 42 0.61 3.94 -6.75
N ILE A 43 -0.11 4.43 -7.74
CA ILE A 43 0.35 5.41 -8.72
C ILE A 43 -0.61 6.59 -8.67
N ALA A 44 -0.08 7.79 -8.45
CA ALA A 44 -0.86 9.03 -8.60
C ALA A 44 -0.95 9.38 -10.08
N THR A 45 -2.16 9.54 -10.61
CA THR A 45 -2.40 9.76 -12.05
C THR A 45 -1.80 11.07 -12.56
N ASN A 46 -1.70 12.07 -11.67
CA ASN A 46 -1.07 13.36 -11.94
C ASN A 46 0.46 13.31 -12.03
N SER A 47 1.10 12.24 -11.55
CA SER A 47 2.55 12.15 -11.37
C SER A 47 3.13 10.85 -11.95
N ILE A 48 2.79 10.59 -13.22
CA ILE A 48 3.33 9.44 -13.97
C ILE A 48 4.55 9.91 -14.76
N LEU A 49 5.72 9.36 -14.45
CA LEU A 49 6.97 9.66 -15.16
C LEU A 49 6.99 9.05 -16.57
N ASP A 50 6.57 7.79 -16.72
CA ASP A 50 6.58 7.06 -17.99
C ASP A 50 5.17 6.51 -18.30
N LYS A 51 4.42 7.31 -19.07
CA LYS A 51 3.06 6.97 -19.49
C LYS A 51 3.03 5.80 -20.48
N GLU A 52 4.08 5.63 -21.28
CA GLU A 52 4.17 4.58 -22.29
C GLU A 52 4.47 3.22 -21.67
N ARG A 53 5.32 3.18 -20.64
CA ARG A 53 5.50 1.97 -19.84
C ARG A 53 4.19 1.58 -19.16
N LEU A 54 3.51 2.51 -18.49
CA LEU A 54 2.24 2.20 -17.82
C LEU A 54 1.19 1.71 -18.81
N TRP A 55 1.11 2.30 -20.00
CA TRP A 55 0.21 1.85 -21.05
C TRP A 55 0.52 0.42 -21.51
N ARG A 56 1.80 0.07 -21.73
CA ARG A 56 2.19 -1.31 -22.05
C ARG A 56 1.81 -2.30 -20.94
N GLU A 57 1.96 -1.92 -19.68
CA GLU A 57 1.52 -2.73 -18.55
C GLU A 57 -0.02 -2.88 -18.54
N LEU A 58 -0.77 -1.81 -18.84
CA LEU A 58 -2.24 -1.84 -18.97
C LEU A 58 -2.72 -2.75 -20.10
N LEU A 59 -2.03 -2.82 -21.23
CA LEU A 59 -2.38 -3.74 -22.33
C LEU A 59 -2.31 -5.22 -21.92
N SER A 60 -1.57 -5.56 -20.86
CA SER A 60 -1.58 -6.91 -20.30
C SER A 60 -2.83 -7.22 -19.47
N CYS A 61 -3.62 -6.20 -19.13
CA CYS A 61 -4.85 -6.32 -18.36
C CYS A 61 -5.96 -6.95 -19.22
N GLY A 62 -6.68 -7.92 -18.65
CA GLY A 62 -7.76 -8.62 -19.34
C GLY A 62 -7.32 -9.84 -20.15
N ILE A 63 -6.00 -10.02 -20.36
CA ILE A 63 -5.46 -11.20 -21.04
C ILE A 63 -5.35 -12.37 -20.04
N ILE A 64 -5.75 -13.57 -20.48
CA ILE A 64 -5.56 -14.80 -19.69
C ILE A 64 -4.06 -15.01 -19.46
N GLY A 65 -3.65 -15.02 -18.20
CA GLY A 65 -2.23 -15.11 -17.83
C GLY A 65 -1.52 -13.76 -17.71
N GLY A 66 -2.24 -12.64 -17.80
CA GLY A 66 -1.70 -11.30 -17.58
C GLY A 66 -0.96 -11.18 -16.24
N GLU A 67 0.05 -10.31 -16.24
CA GLU A 67 0.94 -10.06 -15.11
C GLU A 67 0.36 -9.02 -14.14
N PHE A 68 -0.58 -8.19 -14.59
CA PHE A 68 -1.07 -7.04 -13.83
C PHE A 68 -2.59 -6.97 -13.73
N LEU A 69 -3.06 -6.52 -12.58
CA LEU A 69 -4.45 -6.11 -12.35
C LEU A 69 -4.48 -4.64 -11.95
N PHE A 70 -5.50 -3.93 -12.41
CA PHE A 70 -5.60 -2.49 -12.20
C PHE A 70 -6.94 -2.10 -11.59
N THR A 71 -6.87 -1.21 -10.61
CA THR A 71 -8.05 -0.55 -10.04
C THR A 71 -7.82 0.94 -9.99
N LEU A 72 -8.86 1.70 -10.24
CA LEU A 72 -8.87 3.15 -10.20
C LEU A 72 -9.60 3.62 -8.95
N SER A 73 -9.13 4.69 -8.33
CA SER A 73 -9.83 5.33 -7.22
C SER A 73 -10.03 6.80 -7.54
N SER A 74 -11.27 7.24 -7.42
CA SER A 74 -11.57 8.67 -7.40
C SER A 74 -11.30 9.20 -6.00
N GLY A 75 -10.61 10.33 -5.88
CA GLY A 75 -10.32 10.96 -4.59
C GLY A 75 -11.55 11.60 -3.97
N ALA A 76 -11.36 12.17 -2.79
CA ALA A 76 -12.39 12.94 -2.10
C ALA A 76 -12.63 14.28 -2.79
N GLY A 77 -13.89 14.64 -3.01
CA GLY A 77 -14.27 15.90 -3.65
C GLY A 77 -15.73 16.26 -3.46
N PHE A 78 -16.17 17.34 -4.10
CA PHE A 78 -17.54 17.85 -3.98
C PHE A 78 -18.36 17.78 -5.27
N LYS A 79 -17.73 17.45 -6.41
CA LYS A 79 -18.39 17.35 -7.71
C LYS A 79 -17.99 16.06 -8.43
N HIS A 80 -18.99 15.26 -8.78
CA HIS A 80 -18.81 14.09 -9.64
C HIS A 80 -18.22 14.54 -10.98
N ARG A 81 -17.05 13.99 -11.34
CA ARG A 81 -16.40 14.28 -12.61
C ARG A 81 -17.06 13.42 -13.68
N ASN A 82 -17.91 14.03 -14.52
CA ASN A 82 -18.53 13.38 -15.68
C ASN A 82 -19.23 12.03 -15.38
N GLY A 83 -19.94 11.96 -14.26
CA GLY A 83 -20.69 10.75 -13.85
C GLY A 83 -19.93 9.80 -12.92
N ILE A 84 -18.60 9.96 -12.75
CA ILE A 84 -17.80 9.14 -11.84
C ILE A 84 -18.10 9.50 -10.37
N VAL A 85 -18.29 8.46 -9.55
CA VAL A 85 -18.53 8.56 -8.11
C VAL A 85 -17.22 8.85 -7.39
N LEU A 86 -17.24 9.83 -6.50
CA LEU A 86 -16.10 10.24 -5.69
C LEU A 86 -15.87 9.26 -4.53
N SER A 87 -14.64 9.18 -4.04
CA SER A 87 -14.25 8.25 -2.96
C SER A 87 -14.70 6.81 -3.22
N HIS A 88 -14.68 6.39 -4.49
CA HIS A 88 -15.13 5.09 -4.94
C HIS A 88 -14.08 4.41 -5.81
N THR A 89 -14.04 3.08 -5.74
CA THR A 89 -13.10 2.24 -6.47
C THR A 89 -13.76 1.64 -7.69
N TYR A 90 -13.07 1.71 -8.82
CA TYR A 90 -13.44 1.10 -10.09
C TYR A 90 -12.37 0.09 -10.51
N SER A 91 -12.73 -0.90 -11.33
CA SER A 91 -11.77 -1.88 -11.86
C SER A 91 -11.56 -1.66 -13.34
N ILE A 92 -10.30 -1.68 -13.79
CA ILE A 92 -10.01 -1.77 -15.23
C ILE A 92 -10.10 -3.24 -15.61
N LEU A 93 -10.93 -3.55 -16.60
CA LEU A 93 -11.12 -4.90 -17.10
C LEU A 93 -10.21 -5.20 -18.30
N GLU A 94 -9.99 -4.20 -19.14
CA GLU A 94 -9.32 -4.36 -20.42
C GLU A 94 -8.76 -3.01 -20.88
N ALA A 95 -7.63 -3.03 -21.60
CA ALA A 95 -7.09 -1.88 -22.30
C ALA A 95 -6.78 -2.27 -23.75
N ILE A 96 -7.11 -1.39 -24.70
CA ILE A 96 -6.97 -1.67 -26.13
C ILE A 96 -6.53 -0.42 -26.91
N GLU A 97 -5.77 -0.65 -27.98
CA GLU A 97 -5.49 0.36 -29.00
C GLU A 97 -6.41 0.15 -30.21
N LEU A 98 -7.35 1.08 -30.40
CA LEU A 98 -8.31 1.04 -31.48
C LEU A 98 -7.84 1.91 -32.66
N LYS A 99 -7.75 1.32 -33.84
CA LYS A 99 -7.40 2.06 -35.07
C LYS A 99 -8.57 2.93 -35.51
N LYS A 100 -8.32 4.24 -35.72
CA LYS A 100 -9.31 5.18 -36.26
C LYS A 100 -9.48 4.98 -37.76
N GLU A 101 -10.69 5.22 -38.27
CA GLU A 101 -11.00 5.15 -39.71
C GLU A 101 -10.14 6.11 -40.56
N HIS A 102 -9.82 7.30 -40.04
CA HIS A 102 -9.02 8.32 -40.72
C HIS A 102 -7.50 8.23 -40.44
N GLY A 103 -7.03 7.12 -39.86
CA GLY A 103 -5.64 6.95 -39.42
C GLY A 103 -5.40 7.42 -37.99
N GLY A 104 -4.41 6.80 -37.34
CA GLY A 104 -4.10 6.97 -35.92
C GLY A 104 -4.69 5.88 -35.02
N MET A 105 -4.22 5.83 -33.78
CA MET A 105 -4.68 4.89 -32.74
C MET A 105 -5.34 5.67 -31.60
N THR A 106 -6.37 5.09 -31.00
CA THR A 106 -7.03 5.59 -29.78
C THR A 106 -6.80 4.59 -28.67
N ARG A 107 -6.33 5.07 -27.53
CA ARG A 107 -6.13 4.26 -26.33
C ARG A 107 -7.39 4.26 -25.51
N LEU A 108 -8.00 3.09 -25.36
CA LEU A 108 -9.26 2.92 -24.64
C LEU A 108 -9.09 1.96 -23.48
N VAL A 109 -9.76 2.27 -22.38
CA VAL A 109 -9.84 1.40 -21.20
C VAL A 109 -11.29 1.06 -20.89
N LYS A 110 -11.54 -0.21 -20.64
CA LYS A 110 -12.82 -0.74 -20.19
C LYS A 110 -12.84 -0.74 -18.68
N ILE A 111 -13.78 -0.01 -18.08
CA ILE A 111 -13.86 0.16 -16.63
C ILE A 111 -15.17 -0.42 -16.13
N ARG A 112 -15.13 -0.98 -14.92
CA ARG A 112 -16.29 -1.50 -14.22
C ARG A 112 -16.49 -0.82 -12.87
N ASN A 113 -17.69 -0.30 -12.66
CA ASN A 113 -18.23 0.05 -11.36
C ASN A 113 -18.65 -1.22 -10.61
N PRO A 114 -18.13 -1.47 -9.39
CA PRO A 114 -18.54 -2.60 -8.55
C PRO A 114 -20.04 -2.67 -8.25
N TRP A 115 -20.75 -1.52 -8.22
CA TRP A 115 -22.21 -1.48 -8.02
C TRP A 115 -22.98 -2.16 -9.15
N GLY A 116 -22.39 -2.22 -10.35
CA GLY A 116 -23.00 -2.86 -11.53
C GLY A 116 -24.21 -2.11 -12.09
N GLN A 117 -24.44 -0.88 -11.62
CA GLN A 117 -25.45 0.05 -12.12
C GLN A 117 -25.13 1.46 -11.62
N ARG A 118 -25.81 2.46 -12.16
CA ARG A 118 -25.85 3.82 -11.61
C ARG A 118 -26.57 3.85 -10.27
N SER A 119 -26.22 4.83 -9.45
CA SER A 119 -26.96 5.19 -8.24
C SER A 119 -28.30 5.81 -8.60
N ASP A 120 -29.19 5.92 -7.61
CA ASP A 120 -30.51 6.57 -7.77
C ASP A 120 -30.40 8.04 -8.25
N THR A 121 -29.24 8.66 -8.06
CA THR A 121 -28.92 10.02 -8.52
C THR A 121 -28.32 10.06 -9.92
N GLY A 122 -28.21 8.92 -10.61
CA GLY A 122 -27.69 8.81 -11.97
C GLY A 122 -26.16 8.80 -12.11
N TYR A 123 -25.41 8.67 -11.01
CA TYR A 123 -23.94 8.60 -11.02
C TYR A 123 -23.45 7.16 -10.96
N GLY A 124 -22.21 6.88 -11.36
CA GLY A 124 -21.63 5.54 -11.30
C GLY A 124 -21.11 5.04 -12.64
N GLU A 125 -21.50 5.68 -13.73
CA GLU A 125 -21.00 5.42 -15.07
C GLU A 125 -20.48 6.69 -15.71
N TRP A 126 -19.59 6.52 -16.67
CA TRP A 126 -19.02 7.62 -17.43
C TRP A 126 -20.07 8.25 -18.36
N CYS A 127 -20.10 9.58 -18.41
CA CYS A 127 -21.01 10.37 -19.26
C CYS A 127 -20.28 11.17 -20.36
N GLY A 128 -18.99 10.94 -20.58
CA GLY A 128 -18.18 11.65 -21.58
C GLY A 128 -18.05 10.91 -22.92
N ALA A 129 -16.94 11.13 -23.63
CA ALA A 129 -16.66 10.41 -24.89
C ALA A 129 -16.53 8.90 -24.63
N TRP A 130 -17.08 8.06 -25.52
CA TRP A 130 -17.19 6.60 -25.34
C TRP A 130 -18.16 6.13 -24.24
N ALA A 131 -18.89 7.04 -23.59
CA ALA A 131 -20.05 6.66 -22.78
C ALA A 131 -21.16 6.05 -23.63
N ASP A 132 -22.10 5.38 -22.97
CA ASP A 132 -23.33 4.90 -23.59
C ASP A 132 -24.12 6.06 -24.23
N GLY A 133 -24.44 5.93 -25.51
CA GLY A 133 -25.10 6.98 -26.30
C GLY A 133 -24.17 8.08 -26.82
N SER A 134 -22.85 7.98 -26.63
CA SER A 134 -21.89 8.92 -27.23
C SER A 134 -21.79 8.75 -28.75
N LYS A 135 -21.41 9.83 -29.43
CA LYS A 135 -21.28 9.88 -30.90
C LYS A 135 -20.13 9.05 -31.46
N GLU A 136 -19.23 8.56 -30.61
CA GLU A 136 -18.06 7.78 -31.02
C GLU A 136 -18.39 6.32 -31.33
N TRP A 137 -19.60 5.89 -30.95
CA TRP A 137 -20.12 4.58 -31.29
C TRP A 137 -20.67 4.55 -32.71
N ASN A 138 -20.04 3.72 -33.55
CA ASN A 138 -20.49 3.38 -34.88
C ASN A 138 -20.48 1.86 -35.05
N THR A 139 -21.01 1.34 -36.17
CA THR A 139 -21.09 -0.11 -36.40
C THR A 139 -19.72 -0.79 -36.32
N TYR A 140 -18.64 -0.12 -36.74
CA TYR A 140 -17.29 -0.64 -36.66
C TYR A 140 -16.79 -0.71 -35.21
N THR A 141 -16.93 0.36 -34.43
CA THR A 141 -16.41 0.44 -33.05
C THR A 141 -17.19 -0.44 -32.09
N ILE A 142 -18.51 -0.57 -32.27
CA ILE A 142 -19.36 -1.50 -31.50
C ILE A 142 -18.91 -2.95 -31.72
N ASN A 143 -18.70 -3.34 -32.99
CA ASN A 143 -18.26 -4.69 -33.32
C ASN A 143 -16.82 -4.97 -32.87
N ALA A 144 -15.92 -3.99 -32.98
CA ALA A 144 -14.53 -4.14 -32.60
C ALA A 144 -14.33 -4.26 -31.07
N LEU A 145 -15.12 -3.53 -30.28
CA LEU A 145 -15.01 -3.53 -28.81
C LEU A 145 -15.98 -4.49 -28.12
N HIS A 146 -16.83 -5.16 -28.90
CA HIS A 146 -17.94 -5.98 -28.40
C HIS A 146 -18.73 -5.24 -27.32
N HIS A 147 -19.09 -3.99 -27.59
CA HIS A 147 -19.76 -3.11 -26.62
C HIS A 147 -21.25 -3.43 -26.53
N GLU A 148 -21.76 -3.56 -25.31
CA GLU A 148 -23.18 -3.75 -25.01
C GLU A 148 -23.70 -2.52 -24.28
N PHE A 149 -24.68 -1.84 -24.88
CA PHE A 149 -25.32 -0.69 -24.26
C PHE A 149 -26.22 -1.11 -23.10
N GLY A 150 -26.16 -0.37 -21.98
CA GLY A 150 -27.05 -0.55 -20.85
C GLY A 150 -26.39 -0.18 -19.52
N ASP A 151 -27.23 0.05 -18.52
CA ASP A 151 -26.78 0.34 -17.15
C ASP A 151 -26.36 -0.95 -16.44
N ASN A 152 -25.13 -1.40 -16.74
CA ASN A 152 -24.51 -2.60 -16.18
C ASN A 152 -23.23 -2.28 -15.38
N GLY A 153 -22.92 -0.99 -15.23
CA GLY A 153 -21.74 -0.47 -14.58
C GLY A 153 -20.46 -0.67 -15.38
N ILE A 154 -20.52 -1.02 -16.68
CA ILE A 154 -19.35 -1.22 -17.55
C ILE A 154 -19.36 -0.15 -18.63
N PHE A 155 -18.25 0.59 -18.75
CA PHE A 155 -18.13 1.64 -19.74
C PHE A 155 -16.72 1.72 -20.31
N TRP A 156 -16.59 2.32 -21.47
CA TRP A 156 -15.32 2.66 -22.09
C TRP A 156 -15.01 4.14 -21.86
N MET A 157 -13.73 4.45 -21.72
CA MET A 157 -13.24 5.82 -21.77
C MET A 157 -11.85 5.85 -22.39
N THR A 158 -11.40 7.04 -22.80
CA THR A 158 -10.01 7.20 -23.24
C THR A 158 -9.05 7.07 -22.07
N TYR A 159 -7.81 6.65 -22.35
CA TYR A 159 -6.76 6.60 -21.34
C TYR A 159 -6.52 7.98 -20.72
N GLU A 160 -6.59 9.03 -21.54
CA GLU A 160 -6.44 10.42 -21.13
C GLU A 160 -7.55 10.83 -20.16
N ASP A 161 -8.82 10.53 -20.50
CA ASP A 161 -9.96 10.77 -19.61
C ASP A 161 -9.78 10.02 -18.28
N ALA A 162 -9.28 8.79 -18.32
CA ALA A 162 -9.02 8.03 -17.09
C ALA A 162 -7.99 8.73 -16.18
N MET A 163 -6.91 9.30 -16.76
CA MET A 163 -5.90 10.00 -15.97
C MET A 163 -6.41 11.33 -15.41
N GLU A 164 -7.37 11.98 -16.08
CA GLU A 164 -7.96 13.26 -15.62
C GLU A 164 -9.07 13.08 -14.59
N ASN A 165 -9.83 11.99 -14.66
CA ASN A 165 -11.02 11.79 -13.83
C ASN A 165 -10.76 10.95 -12.56
N PHE A 166 -9.69 10.16 -12.55
CA PHE A 166 -9.26 9.39 -11.37
C PHE A 166 -7.97 9.99 -10.81
N ASP A 167 -7.87 10.06 -9.47
CA ASP A 167 -6.70 10.66 -8.82
C ASP A 167 -5.61 9.59 -8.52
N TYR A 168 -6.04 8.33 -8.36
CA TYR A 168 -5.15 7.22 -8.02
C TYR A 168 -5.45 5.98 -8.87
N MET A 169 -4.38 5.26 -9.18
CA MET A 169 -4.42 3.93 -9.81
C MET A 169 -3.59 2.97 -8.98
N TYR A 170 -4.17 1.83 -8.60
CA TYR A 170 -3.40 0.71 -8.07
C TYR A 170 -3.04 -0.23 -9.21
N ARG A 171 -1.74 -0.46 -9.37
CA ARG A 171 -1.17 -1.48 -10.24
C ARG A 171 -0.74 -2.67 -9.39
N THR A 172 -1.49 -3.76 -9.43
CA THR A 172 -1.16 -4.99 -8.70
C THR A 172 -0.41 -5.96 -9.60
N ARG A 173 0.85 -6.25 -9.27
CA ARG A 173 1.64 -7.27 -9.96
C ARG A 173 1.32 -8.65 -9.40
N LEU A 174 0.92 -9.56 -10.27
CA LEU A 174 0.63 -10.95 -9.94
C LEU A 174 1.93 -11.76 -9.94
N LEU A 175 2.32 -12.22 -8.75
CA LEU A 175 3.52 -13.03 -8.55
C LEU A 175 3.21 -14.49 -8.89
N ARG A 176 3.28 -14.82 -10.18
CA ARG A 176 3.11 -16.20 -10.68
C ARG A 176 4.42 -16.99 -10.55
N HIS A 177 4.52 -18.13 -11.23
CA HIS A 177 5.72 -18.97 -11.23
C HIS A 177 6.98 -18.17 -11.62
N GLY A 178 8.08 -18.40 -10.90
CA GLY A 178 9.37 -17.75 -11.15
C GLY A 178 9.77 -16.69 -10.12
N TRP A 179 8.89 -16.28 -9.22
CA TRP A 179 9.25 -15.34 -8.15
C TRP A 179 9.66 -16.07 -6.87
N THR A 180 10.78 -15.63 -6.29
CA THR A 180 11.25 -16.08 -4.97
C THR A 180 11.10 -14.93 -3.98
N MET A 181 10.55 -15.23 -2.80
CA MET A 181 10.36 -14.25 -1.74
C MET A 181 11.25 -14.57 -0.53
N ALA A 182 11.85 -13.53 0.05
CA ALA A 182 12.38 -13.58 1.41
C ALA A 182 11.80 -12.41 2.23
N GLN A 183 11.64 -12.64 3.54
CA GLN A 183 11.10 -11.66 4.47
C GLN A 183 11.93 -11.60 5.75
N LYS A 184 12.13 -10.39 6.27
CA LYS A 184 12.71 -10.14 7.58
C LYS A 184 11.89 -9.09 8.34
N TRP A 185 11.69 -9.34 9.62
CA TRP A 185 11.03 -8.45 10.56
C TRP A 185 12.07 -7.75 11.42
N MET A 186 11.80 -6.50 11.79
CA MET A 186 12.54 -5.79 12.80
C MET A 186 11.63 -4.80 13.52
N SER A 187 11.92 -4.52 14.79
CA SER A 187 11.29 -3.46 15.54
C SER A 187 12.31 -2.39 15.86
N THR A 188 11.82 -1.16 15.85
CA THR A 188 12.62 0.03 16.00
C THR A 188 11.87 1.04 16.83
N LEU A 189 12.61 1.69 17.72
CA LEU A 189 12.16 2.93 18.33
C LEU A 189 12.19 4.01 17.25
N VAL A 190 11.06 4.69 17.07
CA VAL A 190 10.94 5.77 16.10
C VAL A 190 11.49 7.05 16.75
N PRO A 191 12.55 7.65 16.18
CA PRO A 191 13.10 8.88 16.72
C PRO A 191 12.09 10.02 16.62
N TRP A 192 12.10 10.93 17.60
CA TRP A 192 11.25 12.13 17.57
C TRP A 192 11.60 13.07 16.39
N LEU A 193 12.89 13.14 16.03
CA LEU A 193 13.33 13.87 14.85
C LEU A 193 13.24 12.99 13.60
N PRO A 194 12.52 13.43 12.54
CA PRO A 194 12.41 12.65 11.30
C PRO A 194 13.79 12.41 10.67
N GLY A 195 14.18 11.14 10.56
CA GLY A 195 15.48 10.75 10.02
C GLY A 195 15.50 9.29 9.58
N PHE A 196 16.53 8.95 8.80
CA PHE A 196 16.79 7.57 8.44
C PHE A 196 17.26 6.79 9.68
N LEU A 197 16.77 5.56 9.82
CA LEU A 197 17.13 4.70 10.93
C LEU A 197 18.59 4.26 10.83
N LYS A 198 19.21 4.01 11.99
CA LYS A 198 20.55 3.42 12.06
C LYS A 198 20.54 1.95 11.64
N LYS A 199 19.52 1.22 12.07
CA LYS A 199 19.26 -0.15 11.65
C LYS A 199 18.77 -0.16 10.21
N LYS A 200 19.35 -1.02 9.38
CA LYS A 200 19.06 -1.12 7.94
C LYS A 200 18.97 -2.57 7.50
N PHE A 201 18.30 -2.80 6.39
CA PHE A 201 18.31 -4.10 5.74
C PHE A 201 19.39 -4.14 4.66
N ILE A 202 19.97 -5.31 4.47
CA ILE A 202 20.97 -5.57 3.45
C ILE A 202 20.43 -6.66 2.53
N ILE A 203 20.40 -6.37 1.23
CA ILE A 203 20.04 -7.31 0.18
C ILE A 203 21.34 -7.65 -0.56
N ASP A 204 21.73 -8.92 -0.53
CA ASP A 204 22.85 -9.45 -1.29
C ASP A 204 22.31 -10.22 -2.50
N LEU A 205 22.48 -9.65 -3.69
CA LEU A 205 21.96 -10.18 -4.94
C LEU A 205 23.10 -10.79 -5.77
N LYS A 206 23.01 -12.10 -6.04
CA LYS A 206 24.06 -12.83 -6.78
C LYS A 206 23.90 -12.76 -8.29
N ASP A 207 22.67 -12.64 -8.77
CA ASP A 207 22.32 -12.60 -10.19
C ASP A 207 21.48 -11.36 -10.51
N LYS A 208 21.73 -10.73 -11.66
CA LYS A 208 20.92 -9.60 -12.13
C LYS A 208 19.46 -10.02 -12.20
N SER A 209 18.58 -9.29 -11.51
CA SER A 209 17.18 -9.68 -11.32
C SER A 209 16.25 -8.49 -11.30
N THR A 210 15.01 -8.69 -11.74
CA THR A 210 13.91 -7.78 -11.38
C THR A 210 13.53 -8.05 -9.92
N VAL A 211 13.53 -7.00 -9.12
CA VAL A 211 13.29 -7.06 -7.68
C VAL A 211 12.15 -6.12 -7.30
N ILE A 212 11.25 -6.61 -6.46
CA ILE A 212 10.20 -5.83 -5.81
C ILE A 212 10.52 -5.78 -4.33
N ILE A 213 10.76 -4.58 -3.82
CA ILE A 213 11.08 -4.34 -2.41
C ILE A 213 9.84 -3.73 -1.77
N VAL A 214 9.31 -4.39 -0.75
CA VAL A 214 8.12 -3.97 -0.01
C VAL A 214 8.48 -3.77 1.45
N LEU A 215 8.40 -2.53 1.93
CA LEU A 215 8.46 -2.21 3.34
C LEU A 215 7.03 -2.12 3.87
N SER A 216 6.74 -2.87 4.93
CA SER A 216 5.39 -2.94 5.51
C SER A 216 5.45 -2.85 7.03
N GLN A 217 4.36 -2.39 7.64
CA GLN A 217 4.15 -2.44 9.09
C GLN A 217 3.06 -3.45 9.43
N LEU A 218 2.81 -3.65 10.72
CA LEU A 218 1.66 -4.44 11.17
C LEU A 218 0.35 -3.78 10.71
N ASP A 219 -0.64 -4.62 10.39
CA ASP A 219 -1.94 -4.13 9.95
C ASP A 219 -2.86 -3.98 11.17
N ASP A 220 -3.15 -2.73 11.49
CA ASP A 220 -3.98 -2.30 12.61
C ASP A 220 -5.40 -2.89 12.62
N ARG A 221 -5.88 -3.37 11.46
CA ARG A 221 -7.19 -4.02 11.33
C ARG A 221 -7.32 -5.29 12.17
N TYR A 222 -6.20 -5.96 12.46
CA TYR A 222 -6.21 -7.20 13.26
C TYR A 222 -6.35 -6.95 14.76
N PHE A 223 -6.06 -5.73 15.23
CA PHE A 223 -6.13 -5.38 16.64
C PHE A 223 -6.84 -4.03 16.86
N PRO A 224 -8.12 -3.91 16.43
CA PRO A 224 -8.86 -2.65 16.52
C PRO A 224 -8.99 -2.18 17.97
N GLY A 225 -8.58 -0.95 18.24
CA GLY A 225 -8.52 -0.32 19.56
C GLY A 225 -7.17 -0.45 20.26
N LEU A 226 -6.28 -1.32 19.79
CA LEU A 226 -4.93 -1.52 20.35
C LEU A 226 -3.82 -0.96 19.45
N GLN A 227 -4.16 -0.11 18.47
CA GLN A 227 -3.18 0.49 17.55
C GLN A 227 -2.19 1.42 18.27
N GLY A 228 -2.65 2.05 19.35
CA GLY A 228 -1.90 3.05 20.10
C GLY A 228 -2.14 4.47 19.60
N GLU A 229 -1.36 5.38 20.18
CA GLU A 229 -1.54 6.83 20.05
C GLU A 229 -0.87 7.42 18.79
N TYR A 230 -0.25 6.58 17.96
CA TYR A 230 0.62 7.00 16.86
C TYR A 230 0.22 6.32 15.55
N ASP A 231 0.11 7.14 14.51
CA ASP A 231 0.07 6.67 13.13
C ASP A 231 1.49 6.74 12.54
N PHE A 232 1.93 5.66 11.92
CA PHE A 232 3.27 5.60 11.33
C PHE A 232 3.21 5.75 9.81
N THR A 233 4.02 6.66 9.29
CA THR A 233 4.27 6.82 7.86
C THR A 233 5.63 6.24 7.50
N LEU A 234 5.62 5.28 6.56
CA LEU A 234 6.81 4.55 6.12
C LEU A 234 7.46 5.24 4.92
N HIS A 235 8.78 5.34 4.95
CA HIS A 235 9.65 5.71 3.84
C HIS A 235 10.85 4.77 3.81
N PHE A 236 11.48 4.59 2.65
CA PHE A 236 12.80 3.97 2.62
C PHE A 236 13.68 4.50 1.48
N LEU A 237 14.98 4.35 1.68
CA LEU A 237 16.01 4.65 0.70
C LEU A 237 16.71 3.37 0.29
N LEU A 238 16.89 3.17 -1.01
CA LEU A 238 17.67 2.09 -1.59
C LEU A 238 18.96 2.64 -2.22
N ARG A 239 20.11 2.09 -1.85
CA ARG A 239 21.39 2.40 -2.49
C ARG A 239 22.39 1.25 -2.41
N PRO A 240 23.37 1.16 -3.33
CA PRO A 240 24.46 0.19 -3.23
C PRO A 240 25.40 0.54 -2.09
N ILE A 241 25.93 -0.47 -1.39
CA ILE A 241 26.89 -0.25 -0.29
C ILE A 241 28.18 0.40 -0.79
N ILE A 242 28.62 0.03 -2.00
CA ILE A 242 29.90 0.46 -2.58
C ILE A 242 29.83 1.92 -3.03
N SER A 243 28.88 2.26 -3.91
CA SER A 243 28.79 3.61 -4.48
C SER A 243 28.18 4.62 -3.52
N LYS A 244 27.29 4.18 -2.62
CA LYS A 244 26.46 5.03 -1.74
C LYS A 244 25.65 6.10 -2.48
N ILE A 245 25.48 5.95 -3.80
CA ILE A 245 24.63 6.82 -4.61
C ILE A 245 23.22 6.26 -4.53
N ASP A 246 22.29 7.10 -4.10
CA ASP A 246 20.87 6.78 -3.97
C ASP A 246 20.29 6.35 -5.33
N ILE A 247 19.75 5.12 -5.38
CA ILE A 247 19.05 4.62 -6.58
C ILE A 247 17.60 5.07 -6.54
N CYS A 248 16.94 4.88 -5.40
CA CYS A 248 15.52 5.14 -5.26
C CYS A 248 15.18 5.58 -3.84
N ARG A 249 14.33 6.61 -3.74
CA ARG A 249 13.69 7.05 -2.50
C ARG A 249 12.20 6.79 -2.63
N VAL A 250 11.67 5.96 -1.76
CA VAL A 250 10.26 5.58 -1.77
C VAL A 250 9.54 6.31 -0.64
N SER A 251 8.46 6.97 -1.03
CA SER A 251 7.55 7.71 -0.16
C SER A 251 6.12 7.34 -0.54
N PRO A 252 5.18 7.37 0.40
CA PRO A 252 3.79 7.08 0.12
C PRO A 252 3.19 8.18 -0.77
N CYS A 253 2.30 7.79 -1.68
CA CYS A 253 1.62 8.75 -2.57
C CYS A 253 0.51 9.53 -1.84
N HIS A 254 -0.05 8.96 -0.77
CA HIS A 254 -0.98 9.62 0.14
C HIS A 254 -0.84 9.03 1.56
N LEU A 255 -1.26 9.78 2.57
CA LEU A 255 -1.14 9.37 3.98
C LEU A 255 -2.17 8.32 4.41
N GLY A 256 -3.21 8.09 3.60
CA GLY A 256 -4.27 7.15 3.94
C GLY A 256 -3.92 5.65 3.89
N ASP A 257 -2.91 5.24 3.11
CA ASP A 257 -2.47 3.84 3.02
C ASP A 257 -1.10 3.73 3.69
N GLY A 258 -1.12 3.41 4.98
CA GLY A 258 0.08 3.25 5.78
C GLY A 258 0.64 1.82 5.77
N ARG A 259 -0.11 0.82 5.28
CA ARG A 259 0.24 -0.60 5.52
C ARG A 259 1.57 -0.98 4.88
N SER A 260 1.82 -0.53 3.66
CA SER A 260 3.08 -0.80 2.97
C SER A 260 3.41 0.21 1.89
N ILE A 261 4.71 0.30 1.59
CA ILE A 261 5.24 1.02 0.43
C ILE A 261 6.17 0.09 -0.33
N ASN A 262 6.25 0.27 -1.64
CA ASN A 262 7.07 -0.59 -2.49
C ASN A 262 7.72 0.15 -3.65
N CYS A 263 8.77 -0.47 -4.18
CA CYS A 263 9.30 -0.14 -5.49
C CYS A 263 9.66 -1.41 -6.27
N GLU A 264 9.59 -1.31 -7.59
CA GLU A 264 9.96 -2.35 -8.53
C GLU A 264 11.04 -1.83 -9.47
N LEU A 265 12.16 -2.54 -9.55
CA LEU A 265 13.29 -2.18 -10.39
C LEU A 265 14.16 -3.38 -10.73
N THR A 266 14.92 -3.29 -11.81
CA THR A 266 15.95 -4.27 -12.16
C THR A 266 17.26 -3.86 -11.52
N LEU A 267 17.83 -4.75 -10.70
CA LEU A 267 19.09 -4.56 -10.02
C LEU A 267 20.17 -5.45 -10.63
N GLU A 268 21.38 -4.91 -10.72
CA GLU A 268 22.58 -5.67 -11.10
C GLU A 268 23.10 -6.50 -9.91
N THR A 269 24.02 -7.42 -10.18
CA THR A 269 24.66 -8.21 -9.12
C THR A 269 25.39 -7.30 -8.13
N GLY A 270 25.12 -7.45 -6.84
CA GLY A 270 25.76 -6.61 -5.82
C GLY A 270 25.01 -6.59 -4.50
N THR A 271 25.55 -5.80 -3.57
CA THR A 271 24.98 -5.64 -2.23
C THR A 271 24.39 -4.26 -2.05
N TYR A 272 23.12 -4.23 -1.67
CA TYR A 272 22.30 -3.04 -1.51
C TYR A 272 21.85 -2.87 -0.07
N GLU A 273 21.77 -1.63 0.38
CA GLU A 273 21.17 -1.29 1.66
C GLU A 273 19.81 -0.61 1.46
N VAL A 274 18.84 -1.09 2.22
CA VAL A 274 17.51 -0.49 2.35
C VAL A 274 17.44 0.14 3.73
N ILE A 275 17.37 1.46 3.75
CA ILE A 275 17.39 2.26 4.98
C ILE A 275 15.98 2.80 5.21
N PRO A 276 15.24 2.29 6.20
CA PRO A 276 13.91 2.80 6.51
C PRO A 276 14.00 4.20 7.15
N LYS A 277 12.97 5.00 6.94
CA LYS A 277 12.67 6.23 7.66
C LYS A 277 11.20 6.13 8.06
N ILE A 278 10.93 6.27 9.35
CA ILE A 278 9.57 6.19 9.90
C ILE A 278 9.25 7.53 10.55
N ILE A 279 8.07 8.04 10.27
CA ILE A 279 7.52 9.25 10.91
C ILE A 279 6.34 8.79 11.76
N ALA A 280 6.33 9.16 13.04
CA ALA A 280 5.23 8.87 13.95
C ALA A 280 4.46 10.17 14.25
N GLU A 281 3.17 10.19 13.95
CA GLU A 281 2.28 11.32 14.20
C GLU A 281 1.22 10.92 15.21
N ARG A 282 0.89 11.79 16.17
CA ARG A 282 -0.14 11.46 17.17
C ARG A 282 -1.53 11.52 16.54
N ASN A 283 -2.29 10.43 16.64
CA ASN A 283 -3.59 10.26 15.98
C ASN A 283 -4.79 10.69 16.84
N GLY A 284 -4.52 11.26 18.03
CA GLY A 284 -5.54 11.72 18.97
C GLY A 284 -6.28 10.59 19.69
N LEU A 285 -5.94 9.32 19.42
CA LEU A 285 -6.41 8.19 20.22
C LEU A 285 -5.70 8.22 21.58
N GLY A 286 -6.44 7.82 22.62
CA GLY A 286 -5.91 7.69 23.97
C GLY A 286 -4.97 6.50 24.11
N PRO A 287 -4.27 6.41 25.25
CA PRO A 287 -3.33 5.33 25.52
C PRO A 287 -4.03 3.97 25.50
N VAL A 288 -3.32 2.93 25.05
CA VAL A 288 -3.86 1.58 24.85
C VAL A 288 -4.46 1.04 26.15
N GLU A 289 -3.91 1.40 27.30
CA GLU A 289 -4.36 0.99 28.63
C GLU A 289 -5.80 1.44 28.92
N GLU A 290 -6.19 2.64 28.49
CA GLU A 290 -7.57 3.13 28.63
C GLU A 290 -8.52 2.35 27.74
N THR A 291 -8.10 2.08 26.50
CA THR A 291 -8.89 1.29 25.56
C THR A 291 -9.08 -0.15 26.06
N VAL A 292 -8.04 -0.76 26.64
CA VAL A 292 -8.11 -2.09 27.25
C VAL A 292 -9.09 -2.11 28.42
N LYS A 293 -9.06 -1.11 29.32
CA LYS A 293 -10.01 -1.01 30.43
C LYS A 293 -11.46 -0.92 29.94
N LEU A 294 -11.71 -0.07 28.95
CA LEU A 294 -13.03 0.09 28.35
C LEU A 294 -13.50 -1.20 27.66
N ALA A 295 -12.63 -1.81 26.84
CA ALA A 295 -12.93 -3.05 26.13
C ALA A 295 -13.18 -4.24 27.08
N ALA A 296 -12.44 -4.32 28.21
CA ALA A 296 -12.63 -5.34 29.22
C ALA A 296 -14.02 -5.27 29.87
N SER A 297 -14.55 -4.05 30.09
CA SER A 297 -15.90 -3.84 30.63
C SER A 297 -17.01 -4.12 29.62
N ARG A 298 -16.78 -3.83 28.34
CA ARG A 298 -17.80 -4.00 27.28
C ARG A 298 -17.87 -5.42 26.72
N ASN A 299 -16.72 -5.99 26.31
CA ASN A 299 -16.66 -7.30 25.68
C ASN A 299 -15.29 -7.99 25.93
N PRO A 300 -15.15 -8.70 27.06
CA PRO A 300 -13.88 -9.30 27.45
C PRO A 300 -13.44 -10.45 26.53
N GLN A 301 -14.38 -11.16 25.88
CA GLN A 301 -14.06 -12.23 24.94
C GLN A 301 -13.42 -11.67 23.66
N LYS A 302 -14.01 -10.62 23.09
CA LYS A 302 -13.45 -9.94 21.90
C LYS A 302 -12.09 -9.33 22.21
N LEU A 303 -11.91 -8.74 23.41
CA LEU A 303 -10.62 -8.22 23.84
C LEU A 303 -9.53 -9.30 23.90
N ARG A 304 -9.82 -10.49 24.45
CA ARG A 304 -8.83 -11.59 24.46
C ARG A 304 -8.41 -12.04 23.07
N GLN A 305 -9.36 -12.10 22.14
CA GLN A 305 -9.06 -12.44 20.74
C GLN A 305 -8.17 -11.39 20.09
N VAL A 306 -8.51 -10.10 20.26
CA VAL A 306 -7.75 -8.97 19.71
C VAL A 306 -6.35 -8.88 20.35
N GLY A 307 -6.25 -9.04 21.68
CA GLY A 307 -4.99 -9.06 22.40
C GLY A 307 -4.07 -10.20 21.95
N LEU A 308 -4.62 -11.39 21.68
CA LEU A 308 -3.83 -12.49 21.13
C LEU A 308 -3.28 -12.16 19.74
N GLN A 309 -4.05 -11.50 18.86
CA GLN A 309 -3.56 -11.07 17.55
C GLN A 309 -2.47 -10.00 17.67
N TYR A 310 -2.63 -9.07 18.61
CA TYR A 310 -1.61 -8.09 18.94
C TYR A 310 -0.31 -8.77 19.37
N ASP A 311 -0.37 -9.67 20.37
CA ASP A 311 0.79 -10.41 20.87
C ASP A 311 1.48 -11.22 19.76
N LEU A 312 0.70 -11.92 18.92
CA LEU A 312 1.24 -12.67 17.78
C LEU A 312 1.92 -11.76 16.73
N GLY A 313 1.39 -10.56 16.50
CA GLY A 313 1.97 -9.58 15.59
C GLY A 313 3.33 -9.07 16.07
N TYR A 314 3.40 -8.68 17.34
CA TYR A 314 4.61 -8.13 17.96
C TYR A 314 5.64 -9.21 18.35
N ALA A 315 5.20 -10.46 18.56
CA ALA A 315 6.10 -11.58 18.84
C ALA A 315 6.95 -12.02 17.62
N LYS A 316 6.65 -11.55 16.41
CA LYS A 316 7.37 -11.93 15.18
C LYS A 316 8.87 -11.60 15.19
N GLU A 317 9.33 -10.73 16.07
CA GLU A 317 10.75 -10.41 16.25
C GLU A 317 11.32 -10.89 17.61
N GLY A 318 10.49 -11.49 18.47
CA GLY A 318 10.78 -11.55 19.90
C GLY A 318 10.51 -10.18 20.54
N VAL A 319 9.87 -10.16 21.70
CA VAL A 319 9.49 -8.92 22.39
C VAL A 319 10.75 -8.11 22.69
N ILE A 320 10.92 -6.95 22.03
CA ILE A 320 11.93 -5.98 22.44
C ILE A 320 11.44 -5.37 23.75
N ASP A 321 12.13 -5.67 24.85
CA ASP A 321 12.00 -4.88 26.07
C ASP A 321 12.67 -3.52 25.82
N PRO A 322 11.93 -2.38 25.88
CA PRO A 322 12.48 -1.05 25.67
C PRO A 322 13.67 -0.73 26.61
N SER A 323 13.78 -1.43 27.74
CA SER A 323 14.90 -1.29 28.67
C SER A 323 16.24 -1.86 28.13
N GLN A 324 16.22 -2.82 27.21
CA GLN A 324 17.43 -3.50 26.72
C GLN A 324 18.25 -2.69 25.71
N GLN A 325 17.69 -1.66 25.06
CA GLN A 325 18.45 -0.78 24.15
C GLN A 325 19.12 0.42 24.87
N LEU A 326 18.88 0.60 26.16
CA LEU A 326 19.42 1.73 26.95
C LEU A 326 20.82 1.46 27.54
N GLU A 327 21.37 0.24 27.44
CA GLU A 327 22.63 -0.15 28.10
C GLU A 327 23.93 0.13 27.32
N GLN A 328 23.94 1.08 26.37
CA GLN A 328 25.23 1.57 25.84
C GLN A 328 25.59 2.93 26.46
N PRO A 329 26.46 2.97 27.48
CA PRO A 329 26.94 4.24 28.01
C PRO A 329 27.77 4.95 26.93
N PRO A 330 27.64 6.29 26.79
CA PRO A 330 28.44 7.05 25.84
C PRO A 330 29.94 6.97 26.17
N PRO A 331 30.84 7.14 25.18
CA PRO A 331 32.28 7.10 25.37
C PRO A 331 32.76 8.06 26.47
N SER A 332 33.77 7.62 27.23
CA SER A 332 34.25 8.20 28.49
C SER A 332 34.75 9.65 28.44
N ASP A 333 34.86 10.27 27.27
CA ASP A 333 35.41 11.63 27.11
C ASP A 333 34.38 12.76 27.31
N LEU A 334 33.09 12.44 27.46
CA LEU A 334 32.04 13.44 27.73
C LEU A 334 31.71 13.60 29.23
N ARG A 335 32.34 12.83 30.11
CA ARG A 335 32.06 12.85 31.56
C ARG A 335 32.64 14.06 32.30
N ALA A 336 33.64 14.73 31.73
CA ALA A 336 34.31 15.87 32.39
C ALA A 336 33.63 17.23 32.14
N LYS A 337 32.86 17.38 31.06
CA LYS A 337 32.17 18.65 30.72
C LYS A 337 30.75 18.76 31.29
N SER A 338 30.20 17.69 31.84
CA SER A 338 28.82 17.61 32.36
C SER A 338 28.70 17.77 33.88
N ALA A 339 29.80 17.97 34.61
CA ALA A 339 29.77 18.13 36.06
C ALA A 339 29.27 19.52 36.52
N ASN A 340 29.43 20.57 35.70
CA ASN A 340 29.00 21.94 36.04
C ASN A 340 27.57 22.29 35.62
N LEU A 341 26.83 21.35 35.01
CA LEU A 341 25.41 21.52 34.65
C LEU A 341 24.46 20.73 35.57
N ARG A 342 25.01 19.99 36.55
CA ARG A 342 24.24 19.05 37.40
C ARG A 342 23.55 19.64 38.62
N SER A 343 23.64 20.95 38.87
CA SER A 343 22.93 21.59 39.98
C SER A 343 21.56 22.17 39.62
N ASN A 344 21.16 22.20 38.34
CA ASN A 344 19.90 22.83 37.90
C ASN A 344 18.92 21.89 37.17
N PHE A 345 19.17 20.57 37.15
CA PHE A 345 18.29 19.59 36.49
C PHE A 345 17.80 18.49 37.45
N SER A 346 17.60 18.82 38.72
CA SER A 346 16.84 17.97 39.64
C SER A 346 15.35 18.32 39.52
N GLN A 347 14.66 17.65 38.60
CA GLN A 347 13.20 17.45 38.45
C GLN A 347 12.73 17.66 37.01
N ASP A 348 13.23 16.86 36.08
CA ASP A 348 12.49 16.66 34.82
C ASP A 348 12.47 15.18 34.44
N LYS A 349 11.61 14.42 35.13
CA LYS A 349 11.18 13.07 34.74
C LYS A 349 10.27 13.09 33.48
N SER A 350 10.10 14.23 32.82
CA SER A 350 9.25 14.40 31.64
C SER A 350 9.96 14.07 30.32
N LEU A 351 11.30 13.99 30.30
CA LEU A 351 12.08 13.70 29.09
C LEU A 351 12.33 12.20 28.85
N GLU A 352 11.89 11.32 29.77
CA GLU A 352 11.86 9.86 29.60
C GLU A 352 10.56 9.37 28.92
N GLN A 353 9.96 10.21 28.08
CA GLN A 353 8.67 9.97 27.44
C GLN A 353 8.83 9.17 26.14
N TRP A 354 8.93 7.85 26.30
CA TRP A 354 8.65 6.77 25.33
C TRP A 354 8.65 7.15 23.84
N SER A 355 9.77 6.91 23.16
CA SER A 355 9.79 6.83 21.69
C SER A 355 8.85 5.72 21.23
N PRO A 356 7.93 5.97 20.27
CA PRO A 356 6.99 4.93 19.86
C PRO A 356 7.72 3.79 19.16
N VAL A 357 7.30 2.55 19.46
CA VAL A 357 7.88 1.34 18.86
C VAL A 357 7.07 1.00 17.62
N CYS A 358 7.74 0.91 16.47
CA CYS A 358 7.13 0.45 15.23
C CYS A 358 7.76 -0.89 14.81
N VAL A 359 6.90 -1.86 14.46
CA VAL A 359 7.31 -3.15 13.92
C VAL A 359 7.19 -3.08 12.40
N ILE A 360 8.32 -3.23 11.72
CA ILE A 360 8.40 -3.19 10.26
C ILE A 360 8.92 -4.51 9.71
N SER A 361 8.54 -4.81 8.48
CA SER A 361 9.06 -5.94 7.74
C SER A 361 9.47 -5.54 6.33
N LEU A 362 10.61 -6.07 5.90
CA LEU A 362 11.06 -5.99 4.52
C LEU A 362 10.76 -7.32 3.85
N ARG A 363 9.89 -7.28 2.84
CA ARG A 363 9.66 -8.37 1.89
C ARG A 363 10.35 -8.02 0.59
N VAL A 364 11.15 -8.95 0.07
CA VAL A 364 11.81 -8.80 -1.22
C VAL A 364 11.40 -9.97 -2.10
N TYR A 365 10.88 -9.65 -3.28
CA TYR A 365 10.57 -10.62 -4.33
C TYR A 365 11.59 -10.44 -5.45
N ALA A 366 12.20 -11.54 -5.91
CA ALA A 366 13.12 -11.52 -7.04
C ALA A 366 12.81 -12.65 -8.03
N GLU A 367 13.02 -12.39 -9.32
CA GLU A 367 12.85 -13.42 -10.38
C GLU A 367 13.93 -14.50 -10.30
N HIS A 368 15.15 -14.17 -9.88
CA HIS A 368 16.16 -15.18 -9.59
C HIS A 368 16.19 -15.49 -8.08
N PRO A 369 16.27 -16.77 -7.70
CA PRO A 369 16.21 -17.21 -6.30
C PRO A 369 17.47 -16.88 -5.49
N ASN A 370 18.56 -16.49 -6.15
CA ASN A 370 19.87 -16.35 -5.52
C ASN A 370 20.06 -14.98 -4.87
N PHE A 371 19.35 -14.74 -3.78
CA PHE A 371 19.54 -13.55 -2.94
C PHE A 371 19.33 -13.84 -1.45
N VAL A 372 19.92 -12.98 -0.61
CA VAL A 372 19.82 -13.08 0.86
C VAL A 372 19.46 -11.72 1.45
N ILE A 373 18.60 -11.73 2.49
CA ILE A 373 18.26 -10.53 3.27
C ILE A 373 18.81 -10.65 4.69
N ASN A 374 19.55 -9.64 5.12
CA ASN A 374 20.05 -9.50 6.49
C ASN A 374 19.65 -8.15 7.09
N ILE A 375 19.77 -8.03 8.42
CA ILE A 375 19.58 -6.78 9.16
C ILE A 375 20.93 -6.40 9.76
N MET A 376 21.32 -5.13 9.68
CA MET A 376 22.55 -4.58 10.23
C MET A 376 22.28 -3.37 11.11
#